data_AF-A0A7W0YS83-F1
#
_entry.id   AF-A0A7W0YS83-F1
#
_cell.length_a   1.000
_cell.length_b   1.000
_cell.length_c   1.000
_cell.angle_alpha   90.00
_cell.angle_beta   90.00
_cell.angle_gamma   90.00
#
_symmetry.space_group_name_H-M   'P 1'
#
loop_
_entity.id
_entity.type
_entity.pdbx_description
1 polymer ?
#
loop_
_entity_poly.entity_id
_entity_poly.type
_entity_poly.pdbx_seq_one_letter_code
_entity_poly.pdbx_strand_id
1 'polypeptide(L)'
;MPRQYEVVYIFDSALEDTAIQDKLTRFNSLLGVSDDDMQLTQWGRRQLAYQIGTRENGYYIVARFAAEPTVLPEYERALKLDEGVVRYLVTLYEHEVGAPPMTEEEMAAAAARADDDDDEED
;
A
#
# COMPACT_ATOMS: atom_id res chain seq x y z
N MET A 1 18.93 -13.92 6.89
CA MET A 1 19.33 -12.50 6.89
C MET A 1 18.13 -11.70 6.45
N PRO A 2 17.76 -10.65 7.20
CA PRO A 2 16.62 -9.82 6.87
C PRO A 2 16.85 -9.13 5.53
N ARG A 3 15.79 -9.06 4.72
CA ARG A 3 15.76 -8.36 3.43
C ARG A 3 14.73 -7.25 3.51
N GLN A 4 14.92 -6.20 2.72
CA GLN A 4 13.92 -5.15 2.58
C GLN A 4 12.82 -5.61 1.62
N TYR A 5 11.59 -5.38 2.03
CA TYR A 5 10.40 -5.66 1.24
C TYR A 5 9.53 -4.41 1.16
N GLU A 6 8.79 -4.33 0.06
CA GLU A 6 7.70 -3.38 -0.10
C GLU A 6 6.42 -4.17 -0.34
N VAL A 7 5.36 -3.80 0.37
CA VAL A 7 4.02 -4.33 0.18
C VAL A 7 3.06 -3.21 -0.15
N VAL A 8 2.27 -3.43 -1.19
CA VAL A 8 1.14 -2.58 -1.53
C VAL A 8 -0.13 -3.30 -1.11
N TYR A 9 -0.94 -2.66 -0.28
CA TYR A 9 -2.28 -3.12 0.08
C TYR A 9 -3.32 -2.31 -0.66
N ILE A 10 -4.36 -3.01 -1.09
CA ILE A 10 -5.62 -2.41 -1.52
C ILE A 10 -6.69 -2.94 -0.57
N PHE A 11 -7.09 -2.11 0.38
CA PHE A 11 -8.19 -2.41 1.29
C PHE A 11 -9.53 -2.06 0.65
N ASP A 12 -10.60 -2.70 1.13
CA ASP A 12 -11.95 -2.34 0.75
C ASP A 12 -12.25 -0.90 1.19
N SER A 13 -12.68 -0.06 0.25
CA SER A 13 -12.94 1.35 0.50
C SER A 13 -14.12 1.61 1.45
N ALA A 14 -14.91 0.58 1.77
CA ALA A 14 -15.99 0.64 2.77
C ALA A 14 -15.49 0.49 4.21
N LEU A 15 -14.23 0.07 4.43
CA LEU A 15 -13.66 -0.03 5.76
C LEU A 15 -13.37 1.35 6.34
N GLU A 16 -13.61 1.50 7.64
CA GLU A 16 -13.19 2.68 8.39
C GLU A 16 -11.67 2.65 8.64
N ASP A 17 -11.06 3.83 8.72
CA ASP A 17 -9.61 3.99 8.92
C ASP A 17 -9.11 3.24 10.17
N THR A 18 -9.92 3.21 11.24
CA THR A 18 -9.61 2.46 12.47
C THR A 18 -9.49 0.96 12.22
N ALA A 19 -10.41 0.37 11.46
CA ALA A 19 -10.38 -1.04 11.10
C ALA A 19 -9.18 -1.38 10.20
N ILE A 20 -8.76 -0.43 9.34
CA ILE A 20 -7.56 -0.58 8.52
C ILE A 20 -6.30 -0.57 9.41
N GLN A 21 -6.20 0.34 10.38
CA GLN A 21 -5.07 0.39 11.32
C GLN A 21 -4.97 -0.87 12.20
N ASP A 22 -6.09 -1.40 12.67
CA ASP A 22 -6.12 -2.65 13.45
C ASP A 22 -5.60 -3.84 12.63
N LYS A 23 -5.97 -3.89 11.34
CA LYS A 23 -5.46 -4.91 10.40
C LYS A 23 -3.96 -4.76 10.18
N LEU A 24 -3.46 -3.53 9.97
CA LEU A 24 -2.03 -3.27 9.81
C LEU A 24 -1.25 -3.72 11.05
N THR A 25 -1.66 -3.31 12.25
CA THR A 25 -1.04 -3.73 13.52
C THR A 25 -0.94 -5.25 13.64
N ARG A 26 -2.02 -5.95 13.26
CA ARG A 26 -2.05 -7.42 13.25
C ARG A 26 -1.06 -8.01 12.24
N PHE A 27 -0.96 -7.45 11.04
CA PHE A 27 -0.02 -7.90 10.02
C PHE A 27 1.44 -7.62 10.42
N ASN A 28 1.72 -6.49 11.06
CA ASN A 28 3.04 -6.10 11.55
C ASN A 28 3.54 -7.08 12.63
N SER A 29 2.63 -7.49 13.52
CA SER A 29 2.90 -8.49 14.55
C SER A 29 3.37 -9.83 13.98
N LEU A 30 2.90 -10.22 12.78
CA LEU A 30 3.33 -11.45 12.10
C LEU A 30 4.74 -11.32 11.50
N LEU A 31 5.13 -10.12 11.10
CA LEU A 31 6.47 -9.85 10.58
C LEU A 31 7.52 -9.78 11.69
N GLY A 32 7.09 -9.61 12.95
CA GLY A 32 7.99 -9.36 14.07
C GLY A 32 8.67 -7.98 13.98
N VAL A 33 8.05 -7.05 13.26
CA VAL A 33 8.53 -5.69 13.01
C VAL A 33 7.69 -4.74 13.86
N SER A 34 8.32 -3.81 14.57
CA SER A 34 7.62 -2.77 15.31
C SER A 34 7.00 -1.78 14.32
N ASP A 35 5.87 -1.16 14.66
CA ASP A 35 5.25 -0.12 13.81
C ASP A 35 6.21 1.03 13.47
N ASP A 36 7.16 1.36 14.35
CA ASP A 36 8.18 2.40 14.15
C ASP A 36 9.23 2.04 13.08
N ASP A 37 9.50 0.74 12.88
CA ASP A 37 10.47 0.24 11.91
C ASP A 37 9.87 0.09 10.50
N MET A 38 8.55 0.28 10.37
CA MET A 38 7.82 0.15 9.12
C MET A 38 7.44 1.54 8.58
N GLN A 39 7.94 1.86 7.39
CA GLN A 39 7.56 3.11 6.73
C GLN A 39 6.22 2.92 6.03
N LEU A 40 5.20 3.64 6.49
CA LEU A 40 3.87 3.64 5.92
C LEU A 40 3.64 4.88 5.06
N THR A 41 3.17 4.68 3.84
CA THR A 41 2.70 5.74 2.94
C THR A 41 1.25 5.46 2.56
N GLN A 42 0.34 6.31 3.03
CA GLN A 42 -1.10 6.18 2.76
C GLN A 42 -1.43 7.01 1.51
N TRP A 43 -1.98 6.36 0.49
CA TRP A 43 -2.42 7.04 -0.73
C TRP A 43 -3.91 7.38 -0.70
N GLY A 44 -4.65 6.84 0.27
CA GLY A 44 -6.08 7.06 0.40
C GLY A 44 -6.90 6.29 -0.62
N ARG A 45 -8.12 6.77 -0.89
CA ARG A 45 -9.10 6.13 -1.76
C ARG A 45 -8.82 6.48 -3.22
N ARG A 46 -8.69 5.46 -4.08
CA ARG A 46 -8.49 5.62 -5.52
C ARG A 46 -9.39 4.66 -6.29
N GLN A 47 -9.79 5.05 -7.49
CA GLN A 47 -10.56 4.21 -8.40
C GLN A 47 -9.67 3.12 -8.99
N LEU A 48 -10.18 1.88 -9.02
CA LEU A 48 -9.50 0.76 -9.64
C LEU A 48 -9.60 0.86 -11.17
N ALA A 49 -8.55 0.46 -11.88
CA ALA A 49 -8.56 0.42 -13.35
C ALA A 49 -9.65 -0.51 -13.92
N TYR A 50 -10.05 -1.51 -13.13
CA TYR A 50 -11.16 -2.41 -13.42
C TYR A 50 -11.75 -2.95 -12.12
N GLN A 51 -13.01 -3.36 -12.16
CA GLN A 51 -13.71 -3.89 -10.99
C GLN A 51 -13.10 -5.22 -10.53
N ILE A 52 -12.80 -5.34 -9.23
CA ILE A 52 -12.33 -6.58 -8.62
C ILE A 52 -13.46 -7.12 -7.74
N GLY A 53 -14.10 -8.20 -8.20
CA GLY A 53 -15.33 -8.69 -7.57
C GLY A 53 -16.44 -7.65 -7.74
N THR A 54 -16.95 -7.11 -6.64
CA THR A 54 -17.95 -6.03 -6.63
C THR A 54 -17.35 -4.64 -6.40
N ARG A 55 -16.03 -4.53 -6.18
CA ARG A 55 -15.36 -3.29 -5.77
C ARG A 55 -14.84 -2.50 -6.96
N GLU A 56 -15.18 -1.22 -7.03
CA GLU A 56 -14.72 -0.26 -8.05
C GLU A 56 -13.66 0.72 -7.49
N ASN A 57 -13.61 0.87 -6.17
CA ASN A 57 -12.66 1.74 -5.46
C ASN A 57 -11.90 0.93 -4.40
N GLY A 58 -10.67 1.34 -4.12
CA GLY A 58 -9.84 0.74 -3.08
C GLY A 58 -9.08 1.78 -2.27
N TYR A 59 -8.77 1.47 -1.01
CA TYR A 59 -7.91 2.28 -0.16
C TYR A 59 -6.47 1.75 -0.25
N TYR A 60 -5.55 2.57 -0.74
CA TYR A 60 -4.17 2.18 -1.04
C TYR A 60 -3.23 2.55 0.11
N ILE A 61 -2.43 1.58 0.54
CA ILE A 61 -1.34 1.77 1.51
C ILE A 61 -0.10 1.05 0.99
N VAL A 62 1.03 1.73 1.04
CA VAL A 62 2.35 1.14 0.78
C VAL A 62 3.08 1.04 2.12
N ALA A 63 3.62 -0.13 2.40
CA ALA A 63 4.45 -0.36 3.59
C ALA A 63 5.81 -0.91 3.20
N ARG A 64 6.87 -0.36 3.81
CA ARG A 64 8.25 -0.82 3.63
C ARG A 64 8.80 -1.29 4.96
N PHE A 65 9.37 -2.50 4.97
CA PHE A 65 9.91 -3.10 6.18
C PHE A 65 11.07 -4.05 5.87
N ALA A 66 11.86 -4.34 6.90
CA ALA A 66 12.87 -5.39 6.86
C ALA A 66 12.34 -6.64 7.58
N ALA A 67 12.35 -7.80 6.91
CA ALA A 67 11.90 -9.05 7.51
C ALA A 67 12.77 -10.24 7.08
N GLU A 68 12.76 -11.30 7.89
CA GLU A 68 13.39 -12.57 7.53
C GLU A 68 12.51 -13.30 6.48
N PRO A 69 13.07 -13.87 5.40
CA PRO A 69 12.27 -14.54 4.36
C PRO A 69 11.38 -15.68 4.88
N THR A 70 11.70 -16.24 6.05
CA THR A 70 10.94 -17.34 6.67
C THR A 70 9.55 -16.94 7.16
N VAL A 71 9.32 -15.65 7.46
CA VAL A 71 8.00 -15.19 7.96
C VAL A 71 7.03 -14.82 6.84
N LEU A 72 7.52 -14.61 5.61
CA LEU A 72 6.68 -14.19 4.48
C LEU A 72 5.54 -15.17 4.12
N PRO A 73 5.73 -16.50 4.11
CA PRO A 73 4.64 -17.41 3.75
C PRO A 73 3.44 -17.34 4.70
N GLU A 74 3.69 -17.16 6.00
CA GLU A 74 2.63 -17.00 6.99
C GLU A 74 1.94 -15.63 6.85
N TYR A 75 2.72 -14.59 6.61
CA TYR A 75 2.26 -13.25 6.36
C TYR A 75 1.36 -13.16 5.12
N GLU A 76 1.80 -13.68 3.97
CA GLU A 76 1.00 -13.70 2.74
C GLU A 76 -0.29 -14.51 2.91
N ARG A 77 -0.22 -15.61 3.67
CA ARG A 77 -1.42 -16.39 4.02
C ARG A 77 -2.40 -15.57 4.85
N ALA A 78 -1.93 -14.77 5.80
CA ALA A 78 -2.79 -13.89 6.59
C ALA A 78 -3.47 -12.82 5.73
N LEU A 79 -2.73 -12.19 4.80
CA LEU A 79 -3.28 -11.21 3.85
C LEU A 79 -4.35 -11.84 2.94
N LYS A 80 -4.08 -13.04 2.43
CA LYS A 80 -5.01 -13.76 1.55
C LYS A 80 -6.30 -14.19 2.25
N LEU A 81 -6.24 -14.45 3.56
CA LEU A 81 -7.40 -14.86 4.36
C LEU A 81 -8.24 -13.68 4.86
N ASP A 82 -7.71 -12.45 4.78
CA ASP A 82 -8.42 -11.27 5.22
C ASP A 82 -9.33 -10.74 4.09
N GLU A 83 -10.64 -10.86 4.27
CA GLU A 83 -11.64 -10.43 3.27
C GLU A 83 -11.66 -8.90 3.04
N GLY A 84 -11.09 -8.14 3.97
CA GLY A 84 -10.93 -6.70 3.86
C GLY A 84 -9.79 -6.28 2.94
N VAL A 85 -8.89 -7.20 2.58
CA VAL A 85 -7.83 -6.98 1.58
C VAL A 85 -8.36 -7.41 0.21
N VAL A 86 -8.56 -6.45 -0.68
CA VAL A 86 -9.01 -6.70 -2.06
C VAL A 86 -7.87 -7.28 -2.89
N ARG A 87 -6.67 -6.72 -2.71
CA ARG A 87 -5.46 -7.15 -3.40
C ARG A 87 -4.25 -6.75 -2.58
N TYR A 88 -3.20 -7.53 -2.70
CA TYR A 88 -1.89 -7.19 -2.18
C TYR A 88 -0.81 -7.53 -3.20
N LEU A 89 0.33 -6.87 -3.09
CA LEU A 89 1.52 -7.19 -3.86
C LEU A 89 2.72 -7.05 -2.93
N VAL A 90 3.44 -8.16 -2.68
CA VAL A 90 4.69 -8.16 -1.91
C VAL A 90 5.84 -8.26 -2.90
N THR A 91 6.83 -7.39 -2.75
CA THR A 91 8.02 -7.33 -3.61
C THR A 91 9.28 -7.16 -2.77
N LEU A 92 10.41 -7.64 -3.29
CA LEU A 92 11.72 -7.29 -2.74
C LEU A 92 11.99 -5.82 -3.04
N TYR A 93 12.31 -5.05 -2.01
CA TYR A 93 12.74 -3.67 -2.16
C TYR A 93 14.23 -3.66 -2.43
N GLU A 94 14.59 -3.92 -3.70
CA GLU A 94 15.95 -3.74 -4.19
C GLU A 94 16.05 -2.34 -4.77
N HIS A 95 16.80 -1.45 -4.10
CA HIS A 95 17.02 -0.08 -4.55
C HIS A 95 17.99 -0.05 -5.75
N GLU A 96 17.59 -0.65 -6.87
CA GLU A 96 18.25 -0.48 -8.17
C GLU A 96 17.37 -0.92 -9.36
N VAL A 97 16.10 -0.50 -9.41
CA VAL A 97 15.37 -0.47 -10.70
C VAL A 97 14.41 0.72 -10.78
N GLY A 98 14.95 1.88 -11.18
CA GLY A 98 14.28 2.73 -12.18
C GLY A 98 13.16 3.70 -11.76
N ALA A 99 13.22 4.35 -10.60
CA ALA A 99 12.77 5.75 -10.41
C ALA A 99 13.10 6.17 -8.97
N PRO A 100 13.70 7.35 -8.73
CA PRO A 100 13.80 7.88 -7.39
C PRO A 100 12.38 7.98 -6.79
N PRO A 101 12.21 7.80 -5.46
CA PRO A 101 10.93 8.07 -4.83
C PRO A 101 10.55 9.51 -5.18
N MET A 102 9.42 9.71 -5.86
CA MET A 102 8.91 11.04 -6.13
C MET A 102 8.78 11.75 -4.79
N THR A 103 9.49 12.85 -4.66
CA THR A 103 9.42 13.70 -3.47
C THR A 103 8.00 14.21 -3.29
N GLU A 104 7.64 14.57 -2.06
CA GLU A 104 6.33 15.14 -1.74
C GLU A 104 6.00 16.35 -2.62
N GLU A 105 7.02 17.10 -3.04
CA GLU A 105 6.96 18.21 -3.98
C GLU A 105 6.60 17.77 -5.41
N GLU A 106 7.14 16.64 -5.88
CA GLU A 106 6.82 16.07 -7.19
C GLU A 106 5.43 15.43 -7.23
N MET A 107 4.97 14.84 -6.13
CA MET A 107 3.59 14.35 -5.99
C MET A 107 2.59 15.52 -5.96
N ALA A 108 2.91 16.60 -5.24
CA ALA A 108 2.10 17.81 -5.21
C ALA A 108 2.06 18.52 -6.59
N ALA A 109 3.19 18.56 -7.30
CA ALA A 109 3.26 19.13 -8.65
C ALA A 109 2.50 18.28 -9.68
N ALA A 110 2.47 16.95 -9.54
CA ALA A 110 1.67 16.08 -10.38
C ALA A 110 0.17 16.24 -10.11
N ALA A 111 -0.23 16.43 -8.85
CA ALA A 111 -1.61 16.73 -8.48
C ALA A 111 -2.05 18.10 -9.03
N ALA A 112 -1.22 19.14 -8.89
CA ALA A 112 -1.53 20.48 -9.40
C ALA A 112 -1.65 20.53 -10.93
N ARG A 113 -0.82 19.76 -11.66
CA ARG A 113 -0.94 19.66 -13.13
C ARG A 113 -2.21 18.95 -13.60
N ALA A 114 -2.82 18.13 -12.75
CA ALA A 114 -4.06 17.44 -13.09
C ALA A 114 -5.30 18.34 -12.92
N ASP A 115 -5.21 19.38 -12.07
CA ASP A 115 -6.29 20.37 -11.88
C ASP A 115 -6.28 21.45 -12.99
N ASP A 116 -5.12 21.78 -13.57
CA ASP A 116 -5.00 22.78 -14.66
C ASP A 116 -5.58 22.29 -16.02
N ASP A 117 -5.65 20.97 -16.26
CA ASP A 117 -6.17 20.40 -17.52
C ASP A 117 -7.73 20.43 -17.60
N ASP A 118 -8.44 20.65 -16.48
CA ASP A 118 -9.91 20.75 -16.45
C ASP A 118 -10.43 22.19 -16.74
N ASP A 119 -9.55 23.19 -16.80
CA ASP A 119 -9.91 24.61 -17.03
C ASP A 119 -9.78 25.07 -18.52
N GLU A 120 -9.35 24.20 -19.45
CA GLU A 120 -9.19 24.54 -20.89
C GLU A 120 -10.34 24.08 -21.83
N GLU A 121 -11.43 23.49 -21.33
CA GLU A 121 -12.65 23.24 -22.12
C GLU A 121 -13.80 24.22 -21.78
N ASP A 122 -13.70 25.46 -22.29
CA ASP A 122 -14.85 26.36 -22.55
C ASP A 122 -14.63 27.22 -23.81
#